data_AF-U2HY10-F1
#
_entry.id   AF-U2HY10-F1
#
_cell.length_a   1.000
_cell.length_b   1.000
_cell.length_c   1.000
_cell.angle_alpha   90.00
_cell.angle_beta   90.00
_cell.angle_gamma   90.00
#
_symmetry.space_group_name_H-M   'P 1'
#
loop_
_entity.id
_entity.type
_entity.pdbx_description
1 polymer ?
#
loop_
_entity_poly.entity_id
_entity_poly.type
_entity_poly.pdbx_seq_one_letter_code
_entity_poly.pdbx_strand_id
1 'polypeptide(L)'
;MYKITLLAIWSLFTIFYARAIPVDSLFCKKLDDGKYPHPTECRAYYGCKNHITSVGACPYGQVFDPLNKQCDAPENVLAPCGTKVDTSHRIIVDGKLDEWSETKFVADKENLLDYAVHHDKDNLYIAIKKDRRLLKLMSGAKNVGGIQLYINRSGKKDTISALNIGYPLGGPEDREWHTLRLQEINPTAKKAQLVSIYNDYGITAAAVSKFEKNTLKNYTVEYRIPLVYILSEENPSKDIAICIMQKGVSWMRQPPAYTPGSMLYRSSGADAGLFYSDEDFEDMMSWSYTWFNYSL
;
A
#
# COMPACT_ATOMS: atom_id res chain seq x y z
N MET A 1 -37.30 -9.73 45.22
CA MET A 1 -36.51 -8.53 44.87
C MET A 1 -35.07 -8.90 44.44
N TYR A 2 -34.88 -9.79 43.44
CA TYR A 2 -33.53 -10.24 43.03
C TYR A 2 -33.32 -10.32 41.50
N LYS A 3 -34.33 -9.96 40.69
CA LYS A 3 -34.25 -9.94 39.22
C LYS A 3 -33.90 -8.57 38.62
N ILE A 4 -34.00 -7.49 39.40
CA ILE A 4 -33.73 -6.11 38.92
C ILE A 4 -32.24 -5.73 39.07
N THR A 5 -31.49 -6.41 39.96
CA THR A 5 -30.07 -6.15 40.20
C THR A 5 -29.12 -6.78 39.17
N LEU A 6 -29.52 -7.86 38.49
CA LEU A 6 -28.67 -8.55 37.49
C LEU A 6 -28.63 -7.84 36.13
N LEU A 7 -29.71 -7.16 35.73
CA LEU A 7 -29.76 -6.40 34.47
C LEU A 7 -28.87 -5.14 34.51
N ALA A 8 -28.76 -4.49 35.68
CA ALA A 8 -27.91 -3.32 35.87
C ALA A 8 -26.40 -3.65 35.77
N ILE A 9 -26.00 -4.86 36.20
CA ILE A 9 -24.61 -5.30 36.17
C ILE A 9 -24.21 -5.73 34.75
N TRP A 10 -25.13 -6.30 33.96
CA TRP A 10 -24.89 -6.61 32.56
C TRP A 10 -24.83 -5.36 31.67
N SER A 11 -25.64 -4.34 31.96
CA SER A 11 -25.55 -3.03 31.27
C SER A 11 -24.30 -2.24 31.62
N LEU A 12 -23.73 -2.41 32.83
CA LEU A 12 -22.48 -1.75 33.23
C LEU A 12 -21.23 -2.48 32.69
N PHE A 13 -21.29 -3.80 32.46
CA PHE A 13 -20.20 -4.55 31.83
C PHE A 13 -20.06 -4.28 30.32
N THR A 14 -21.13 -3.88 29.64
CA THR A 14 -21.05 -3.41 28.24
C THR A 14 -20.54 -1.98 28.10
N ILE A 15 -20.59 -1.17 29.17
CA ILE A 15 -20.16 0.24 29.15
C ILE A 15 -18.64 0.38 29.43
N PHE A 16 -17.98 -0.66 29.96
CA PHE A 16 -16.57 -0.60 30.38
C PHE A 16 -15.58 -1.40 29.52
N TYR A 17 -15.95 -1.82 28.31
CA TYR A 17 -14.95 -2.06 27.27
C TYR A 17 -14.79 -0.79 26.44
N ALA A 18 -14.34 0.30 27.08
CA ALA A 18 -13.67 1.34 26.34
C ALA A 18 -12.50 0.65 25.62
N ARG A 19 -12.57 0.57 24.28
CA ARG A 19 -11.43 0.09 23.48
C ARG A 19 -10.24 0.97 23.85
N ALA A 20 -9.30 0.43 24.61
CA ALA A 20 -8.02 1.08 24.81
C ALA A 20 -7.38 1.26 23.43
N ILE A 21 -7.09 2.51 23.06
CA ILE A 21 -6.40 2.80 21.80
C ILE A 21 -5.05 2.07 21.85
N PRO A 22 -4.71 1.22 20.86
CA PRO A 22 -3.46 0.46 20.90
C PRO A 22 -2.27 1.43 20.85
N VAL A 23 -1.27 1.21 21.71
CA VAL A 23 -0.06 2.05 21.76
C VAL A 23 1.15 1.23 21.33
N ASP A 24 1.82 1.63 20.25
CA ASP A 24 3.15 1.12 19.93
C ASP A 24 4.23 1.93 20.67
N SER A 25 4.78 1.35 21.73
CA SER A 25 5.83 2.01 22.54
C SER A 25 7.10 2.32 21.75
N LEU A 26 7.34 1.66 20.61
CA LEU A 26 8.53 1.82 19.78
C LEU A 26 8.41 2.94 18.75
N PHE A 27 7.22 3.51 18.56
CA PHE A 27 6.92 4.49 17.50
C PHE A 27 7.89 5.69 17.51
N CYS A 28 8.09 6.33 18.65
CA CYS A 28 8.90 7.55 18.76
C CYS A 28 10.43 7.33 18.81
N LYS A 29 10.92 6.09 18.73
CA LYS A 29 12.36 5.77 18.88
C LYS A 29 13.28 6.52 17.93
N LYS A 30 12.78 6.96 16.77
CA LYS A 30 13.52 7.65 15.71
C LYS A 30 12.79 8.88 15.16
N LEU A 31 11.77 9.33 15.88
CA LEU A 31 11.01 10.50 15.51
C LEU A 31 11.40 11.65 16.44
N ASP A 32 11.34 12.86 15.89
CA ASP A 32 11.52 14.08 16.64
C ASP A 32 10.33 14.32 17.58
N ASP A 33 10.49 15.29 18.47
CA ASP A 33 9.41 15.69 19.37
C ASP A 33 8.26 16.31 18.57
N GLY A 34 7.03 15.84 18.81
CA GLY A 34 5.88 16.27 18.03
C GLY A 34 4.65 15.38 18.16
N LYS A 35 3.62 15.71 17.37
CA LYS A 35 2.41 14.89 17.22
C LYS A 35 2.40 14.21 15.87
N TYR A 36 1.95 12.96 15.82
CA TYR A 36 1.91 12.14 14.63
C TYR A 36 0.57 11.41 14.56
N PRO A 37 0.01 11.17 13.37
CA PRO A 37 -1.27 10.49 13.24
C PRO A 37 -1.21 9.06 13.79
N HIS A 38 -2.31 8.61 14.39
CA HIS A 38 -2.44 7.22 14.81
C HIS A 38 -2.78 6.33 13.59
N PRO A 39 -2.15 5.14 13.44
CA PRO A 39 -2.23 4.34 12.22
C PRO A 39 -3.63 3.80 11.91
N THR A 40 -4.49 3.64 12.92
CA THR A 40 -5.80 3.00 12.75
C THR A 40 -6.96 3.81 13.35
N GLU A 41 -6.69 4.94 14.01
CA GLU A 41 -7.72 5.66 14.78
C GLU A 41 -7.66 7.15 14.42
N CYS A 42 -8.57 7.61 13.56
CA CYS A 42 -8.59 9.01 13.10
C CYS A 42 -8.76 10.05 14.21
N ARG A 43 -9.36 9.64 15.34
CA ARG A 43 -9.55 10.48 16.52
C ARG A 43 -8.37 10.41 17.50
N ALA A 44 -7.26 9.79 17.12
CA ALA A 44 -6.09 9.64 17.98
C ALA A 44 -4.81 10.08 17.28
N TYR A 45 -3.79 10.38 18.08
CA TYR A 45 -2.45 10.73 17.62
C TYR A 45 -1.40 10.22 18.58
N TYR A 46 -0.21 9.91 18.07
CA TYR A 46 0.99 9.70 18.86
C TYR A 46 1.62 11.03 19.25
N GLY A 47 1.97 11.19 20.52
CA GLY A 47 2.83 12.28 21.01
C GLY A 47 4.22 11.74 21.30
N CYS A 48 5.23 12.27 20.62
CA CYS A 48 6.64 11.99 20.86
C CYS A 48 7.26 13.10 21.70
N LYS A 49 7.91 12.71 22.81
CA LYS A 49 8.71 13.62 23.63
C LYS A 49 9.94 12.89 24.18
N ASN A 50 11.13 13.38 23.89
CA ASN A 50 12.40 12.71 24.23
C ASN A 50 12.41 11.23 23.80
N HIS A 51 11.90 10.94 22.60
CA HIS A 51 11.73 9.59 22.05
C HIS A 51 10.78 8.65 22.83
N ILE A 52 10.01 9.17 23.78
CA ILE A 52 8.97 8.43 24.51
C ILE A 52 7.64 8.57 23.78
N THR A 53 6.98 7.44 23.53
CA THR A 53 5.67 7.39 22.89
C THR A 53 4.54 7.56 23.90
N SER A 54 3.62 8.46 23.59
CA SER A 54 2.32 8.62 24.25
C SER A 54 1.20 8.63 23.21
N VAL A 55 -0.04 8.34 23.61
CA VAL A 55 -1.21 8.48 22.74
C VAL A 55 -2.15 9.52 23.31
N GLY A 56 -2.58 10.45 22.46
CA GLY A 56 -3.63 11.42 22.74
C GLY A 56 -4.87 11.15 21.90
N ALA A 57 -6.02 11.56 22.40
CA ALA A 57 -7.28 11.55 21.67
C ALA A 57 -7.70 12.98 21.34
N CYS A 58 -8.24 13.17 20.13
CA CYS A 58 -8.85 14.41 19.72
C CYS A 58 -10.18 14.64 20.47
N PRO A 59 -10.56 15.92 20.69
CA PRO A 59 -11.87 16.28 21.22
C PRO A 59 -13.01 15.58 20.48
N TYR A 60 -14.17 15.48 21.13
CA TYR A 60 -15.34 14.85 20.52
C TYR A 60 -15.68 15.52 19.18
N GLY A 61 -15.89 14.70 18.15
CA GLY A 61 -16.21 15.17 16.80
C GLY A 61 -15.01 15.59 15.94
N GLN A 62 -13.79 15.62 16.49
CA GLN A 62 -12.58 16.02 15.75
C GLN A 62 -11.71 14.83 15.38
N VAL A 63 -10.93 14.99 14.31
CA VAL A 63 -9.92 14.05 13.82
C VAL A 63 -8.55 14.73 13.79
N PHE A 64 -7.48 13.94 13.87
CA PHE A 64 -6.13 14.48 13.83
C PHE A 64 -5.76 14.87 12.39
N ASP A 65 -5.39 16.13 12.20
CA ASP A 65 -4.83 16.67 10.96
C ASP A 65 -3.30 16.44 10.94
N PRO A 66 -2.79 15.53 10.11
CA PRO A 66 -1.34 15.26 10.03
C PRO A 66 -0.56 16.39 9.37
N LEU A 67 -1.20 17.28 8.59
CA LEU A 67 -0.52 18.40 7.95
C LEU A 67 -0.29 19.53 8.96
N ASN A 68 -1.32 19.86 9.74
CA ASN A 68 -1.27 20.95 10.73
C ASN A 68 -0.87 20.49 12.14
N LYS A 69 -0.68 19.17 12.34
CA LYS A 69 -0.26 18.57 13.63
C LYS A 69 -1.21 18.85 14.79
N GLN A 70 -2.49 18.99 14.50
CA GLN A 70 -3.51 19.35 15.48
C GLN A 70 -4.83 18.62 15.20
N CYS A 71 -5.73 18.63 16.17
CA CYS A 71 -7.09 18.13 15.95
C CYS A 71 -7.91 19.21 15.26
N ASP A 72 -8.68 18.83 14.25
CA ASP A 72 -9.56 19.71 13.52
C ASP A 72 -10.88 18.99 13.18
N ALA A 73 -11.88 19.74 12.73
CA ALA A 73 -13.13 19.19 12.26
C ALA A 73 -12.88 18.34 10.98
N PRO A 74 -13.57 17.20 10.80
CA PRO A 74 -13.40 16.33 9.64
C PRO A 74 -13.47 17.07 8.30
N GLU A 75 -14.36 18.07 8.17
CA GLU A 75 -14.51 18.89 6.97
C GLU A 75 -13.29 19.76 6.62
N ASN A 76 -12.36 19.94 7.56
CA ASN A 76 -11.10 20.67 7.36
C ASN A 76 -9.91 19.74 7.10
N VAL A 77 -10.05 18.43 7.33
CA VAL A 77 -8.99 17.43 7.19
C VAL A 77 -9.20 16.63 5.92
N LEU A 78 -8.14 16.42 5.15
CA LEU A 78 -8.22 15.60 3.94
C LEU A 78 -8.51 14.13 4.28
N ALA A 79 -9.09 13.42 3.33
CA ALA A 79 -9.17 11.96 3.37
C ALA A 79 -7.76 11.35 3.64
N PRO A 80 -7.68 10.22 4.37
CA PRO A 80 -8.79 9.32 4.72
C PRO A 80 -9.56 9.64 6.01
N CYS A 81 -9.01 10.47 6.91
CA CYS A 81 -9.63 10.70 8.22
C CYS A 81 -10.64 11.84 8.26
N GLY A 82 -10.55 12.78 7.32
CA GLY A 82 -11.56 13.83 7.18
C GLY A 82 -12.35 13.73 5.89
N THR A 83 -13.31 14.64 5.76
CA THR A 83 -14.25 14.77 4.64
C THR A 83 -13.96 16.00 3.80
N LYS A 84 -12.86 16.72 4.07
CA LYS A 84 -12.42 17.82 3.21
C LYS A 84 -12.21 17.26 1.82
N VAL A 85 -13.13 17.61 0.94
CA VAL A 85 -12.96 17.41 -0.49
C VAL A 85 -11.80 18.31 -0.88
N ASP A 86 -10.78 17.71 -1.46
CA ASP A 86 -9.70 18.47 -2.05
C ASP A 86 -10.24 19.15 -3.32
N THR A 87 -10.95 20.27 -3.17
CA THR A 87 -11.55 20.98 -4.30
C THR A 87 -10.50 21.58 -5.24
N SER A 88 -9.23 21.63 -4.81
CA SER A 88 -8.10 21.96 -5.70
C SER A 88 -7.72 20.80 -6.62
N HIS A 89 -8.02 19.55 -6.25
CA HIS A 89 -7.49 18.38 -6.92
C HIS A 89 -8.60 17.38 -7.31
N ARG A 90 -8.69 17.10 -8.60
CA ARG A 90 -9.77 16.30 -9.20
C ARG A 90 -9.81 14.83 -8.71
N ILE A 91 -8.74 14.33 -8.09
CA ILE A 91 -8.56 12.91 -7.75
C ILE A 91 -8.65 12.71 -6.23
N ILE A 92 -9.55 11.81 -5.79
CA ILE A 92 -9.69 11.38 -4.40
C ILE A 92 -8.96 10.04 -4.28
N VAL A 93 -8.15 9.83 -3.24
CA VAL A 93 -7.43 8.56 -3.03
C VAL A 93 -8.21 7.70 -2.06
N ASP A 94 -9.15 6.91 -2.57
CA ASP A 94 -9.99 5.99 -1.78
C ASP A 94 -9.94 4.53 -2.27
N GLY A 95 -9.16 4.28 -3.33
CA GLY A 95 -8.95 2.99 -3.97
C GLY A 95 -10.03 2.64 -4.99
N LYS A 96 -11.10 3.43 -5.11
CA LYS A 96 -12.05 3.35 -6.23
C LYS A 96 -11.46 4.16 -7.40
N LEU A 97 -12.00 3.93 -8.60
CA LEU A 97 -11.49 4.56 -9.82
C LEU A 97 -12.58 5.38 -10.53
N ASP A 98 -13.56 5.85 -9.76
CA ASP A 98 -14.76 6.53 -10.25
C ASP A 98 -14.40 7.92 -10.84
N GLU A 99 -13.42 8.59 -10.24
CA GLU A 99 -12.84 9.88 -10.65
C GLU A 99 -11.91 9.79 -11.86
N TRP A 100 -11.43 8.60 -12.20
CA TRP A 100 -10.54 8.34 -13.34
C TRP A 100 -11.28 8.05 -14.64
N SER A 101 -12.61 8.19 -14.67
CA SER A 101 -13.45 7.84 -15.83
C SER A 101 -13.08 8.58 -17.12
N GLU A 102 -12.55 9.81 -17.00
CA GLU A 102 -12.08 10.61 -18.14
C GLU A 102 -10.59 10.38 -18.47
N THR A 103 -9.83 9.72 -17.58
CA THR A 103 -8.41 9.47 -17.79
C THR A 103 -8.21 8.21 -18.64
N LYS A 104 -7.37 8.33 -19.67
CA LYS A 104 -7.02 7.18 -20.52
C LYS A 104 -6.06 6.26 -19.79
N PHE A 105 -6.55 5.11 -19.34
CA PHE A 105 -5.70 4.02 -18.85
C PHE A 105 -4.83 3.44 -19.97
N VAL A 106 -3.57 3.19 -19.64
CA VAL A 106 -2.61 2.49 -20.48
C VAL A 106 -2.59 1.02 -20.06
N ALA A 107 -2.86 0.12 -21.00
CA ALA A 107 -2.83 -1.32 -20.77
C ALA A 107 -1.42 -1.89 -20.96
N ASP A 108 -0.86 -2.47 -19.92
CA ASP A 108 0.32 -3.33 -20.02
C ASP A 108 -0.14 -4.78 -20.26
N LYS A 109 0.00 -5.21 -21.51
CA LYS A 109 -0.39 -6.55 -21.96
C LYS A 109 0.54 -7.65 -21.46
N GLU A 110 1.79 -7.32 -21.14
CA GLU A 110 2.78 -8.29 -20.66
C GLU A 110 2.55 -8.59 -19.17
N ASN A 111 2.36 -7.53 -18.38
CA ASN A 111 2.17 -7.64 -16.94
C ASN A 111 0.70 -7.75 -16.51
N LEU A 112 -0.23 -7.67 -17.47
CA LEU A 112 -1.67 -7.82 -17.29
C LEU A 112 -2.22 -6.88 -16.21
N LEU A 113 -1.89 -5.60 -16.34
CA LEU A 113 -2.43 -4.52 -15.53
C LEU A 113 -2.70 -3.30 -16.40
N ASP A 114 -3.58 -2.44 -15.94
CA ASP A 114 -3.83 -1.13 -16.55
C ASP A 114 -3.43 -0.06 -15.53
N TYR A 115 -2.84 1.04 -16.00
CA TYR A 115 -2.45 2.15 -15.13
C TYR A 115 -2.80 3.50 -15.76
N ALA A 116 -2.99 4.49 -14.90
CA ALA A 116 -3.20 5.87 -15.27
C ALA A 116 -2.36 6.77 -14.37
N VAL A 117 -1.89 7.89 -14.92
CA VAL A 117 -1.09 8.87 -14.20
C VAL A 117 -1.63 10.27 -14.48
N HIS A 118 -1.74 11.07 -13.44
CA HIS A 118 -2.18 12.46 -13.47
C HIS A 118 -1.33 13.26 -12.49
N HIS A 119 -1.09 14.55 -12.73
CA HIS A 119 -0.48 15.42 -11.74
C HIS A 119 -1.22 16.76 -11.72
N ASP A 120 -1.20 17.40 -10.55
CA ASP A 120 -1.55 18.80 -10.40
C ASP A 120 -0.29 19.61 -10.01
N LYS A 121 -0.47 20.83 -9.51
CA LYS A 121 0.65 21.70 -9.10
C LYS A 121 1.44 21.19 -7.88
N ASP A 122 0.83 20.36 -7.05
CA ASP A 122 1.33 19.97 -5.73
C ASP A 122 1.59 18.45 -5.63
N ASN A 123 0.91 17.61 -6.41
CA ASN A 123 0.89 16.15 -6.28
C ASN A 123 0.92 15.39 -7.61
N LEU A 124 1.53 14.20 -7.56
CA LEU A 124 1.41 13.14 -8.56
C LEU A 124 0.41 12.09 -8.08
N TYR A 125 -0.47 11.65 -8.98
CA TYR A 125 -1.44 10.59 -8.76
C TYR A 125 -1.18 9.42 -9.71
N ILE A 126 -1.25 8.22 -9.16
CA ILE A 126 -1.10 6.98 -9.93
C ILE A 126 -2.24 6.05 -9.55
N ALA A 127 -3.02 5.63 -10.54
CA ALA A 127 -4.03 4.60 -10.39
C ALA A 127 -3.61 3.33 -11.12
N ILE A 128 -3.86 2.19 -10.50
CA ILE A 128 -3.57 0.87 -11.06
C ILE A 128 -4.81 0.00 -10.91
N LYS A 129 -5.22 -0.61 -12.02
CA LYS A 129 -6.28 -1.59 -12.09
C LYS A 129 -5.69 -2.94 -12.48
N LYS A 130 -6.03 -3.97 -11.70
CA LYS A 130 -5.67 -5.35 -11.99
C LYS A 130 -6.87 -6.26 -11.82
N ASP A 131 -7.20 -6.99 -12.87
CA ASP A 131 -8.29 -7.97 -12.93
C ASP A 131 -7.82 -9.34 -13.44
N ARG A 132 -6.54 -9.45 -13.82
CA ARG A 132 -5.93 -10.64 -14.44
C ARG A 132 -4.65 -11.03 -13.72
N ARG A 133 -4.38 -12.34 -13.66
CA ARG A 133 -3.19 -12.93 -13.01
C ARG A 133 -2.96 -12.39 -11.59
N LEU A 134 -4.03 -12.34 -10.80
CA LEU A 134 -4.06 -11.71 -9.48
C LEU A 134 -3.24 -12.44 -8.42
N LEU A 135 -2.90 -13.72 -8.63
CA LEU A 135 -1.94 -14.46 -7.80
C LEU A 135 -0.58 -13.74 -7.69
N LYS A 136 -0.23 -12.93 -8.69
CA LYS A 136 0.98 -12.09 -8.69
C LYS A 136 0.99 -10.99 -7.63
N LEU A 137 -0.16 -10.72 -7.02
CA LEU A 137 -0.31 -9.81 -5.89
C LEU A 137 -0.55 -10.53 -4.56
N MET A 138 -0.66 -11.86 -4.55
CA MET A 138 -0.98 -12.62 -3.35
C MET A 138 0.28 -13.00 -2.56
N SER A 139 0.16 -12.93 -1.23
CA SER A 139 1.16 -13.36 -0.24
C SER A 139 0.54 -14.37 0.75
N GLY A 140 -0.26 -15.30 0.21
CA GLY A 140 -1.01 -16.31 0.97
C GLY A 140 -2.48 -16.39 0.56
N ALA A 141 -3.26 -17.24 1.23
CA ALA A 141 -4.63 -17.59 0.81
C ALA A 141 -5.64 -16.42 0.86
N LYS A 142 -5.33 -15.32 1.57
CA LYS A 142 -6.20 -14.14 1.71
C LYS A 142 -5.45 -12.81 1.87
N ASN A 143 -4.14 -12.80 1.63
CA ASN A 143 -3.31 -11.63 1.86
C ASN A 143 -2.82 -11.07 0.53
N VAL A 144 -3.06 -9.79 0.30
CA VAL A 144 -2.48 -9.06 -0.84
C VAL A 144 -1.13 -8.51 -0.38
N GLY A 145 -0.05 -8.95 -1.02
CA GLY A 145 1.33 -8.47 -0.76
C GLY A 145 1.63 -7.10 -1.38
N GLY A 146 0.68 -6.57 -2.13
CA GLY A 146 0.66 -5.20 -2.65
C GLY A 146 1.55 -4.97 -3.87
N ILE A 147 1.68 -3.68 -4.20
CA ILE A 147 2.44 -3.16 -5.33
C ILE A 147 3.57 -2.28 -4.79
N GLN A 148 4.74 -2.38 -5.41
CA GLN A 148 5.87 -1.48 -5.18
C GLN A 148 6.01 -0.52 -6.35
N LEU A 149 5.89 0.78 -6.07
CA LEU A 149 6.21 1.84 -7.00
C LEU A 149 7.66 2.27 -6.83
N TYR A 150 8.37 2.46 -7.93
CA TYR A 150 9.64 3.16 -7.97
C TYR A 150 9.50 4.39 -8.84
N ILE A 151 9.93 5.54 -8.32
CA ILE A 151 9.95 6.80 -9.05
C ILE A 151 11.39 7.28 -9.14
N ASN A 152 11.98 7.13 -10.31
CA ASN A 152 13.30 7.63 -10.61
C ASN A 152 13.20 9.09 -11.08
N ARG A 153 13.73 9.99 -10.26
CA ARG A 153 13.67 11.44 -10.45
C ARG A 153 14.50 11.94 -11.62
N SER A 154 15.42 11.11 -12.15
CA SER A 154 16.33 11.46 -13.26
C SER A 154 15.85 10.94 -14.62
N GLY A 155 14.67 10.32 -14.68
CA GLY A 155 14.15 9.72 -15.92
C GLY A 155 14.82 8.39 -16.31
N LYS A 156 15.78 7.90 -15.52
CA LYS A 156 16.44 6.60 -15.76
C LYS A 156 15.54 5.45 -15.31
N LYS A 157 15.43 4.42 -16.15
CA LYS A 157 14.68 3.19 -15.83
C LYS A 157 15.48 2.23 -14.95
N ASP A 158 15.89 2.72 -13.77
CA ASP A 158 16.58 1.96 -12.74
C ASP A 158 16.04 2.28 -11.34
N THR A 159 16.36 1.41 -10.39
CA THR A 159 15.85 1.50 -9.01
C THR A 159 16.87 2.02 -8.00
N ILE A 160 18.07 2.44 -8.43
CA ILE A 160 19.21 2.67 -7.51
C ILE A 160 18.95 3.88 -6.61
N SER A 161 18.45 4.97 -7.17
CA SER A 161 18.13 6.22 -6.46
C SER A 161 16.64 6.55 -6.51
N ALA A 162 15.80 5.56 -6.83
CA ALA A 162 14.38 5.76 -7.01
C ALA A 162 13.65 5.77 -5.66
N LEU A 163 12.77 6.76 -5.47
CA LEU A 163 11.79 6.76 -4.38
C LEU A 163 10.96 5.48 -4.49
N ASN A 164 10.96 4.67 -3.43
CA ASN A 164 10.26 3.39 -3.40
C ASN A 164 9.11 3.43 -2.41
N ILE A 165 7.90 3.12 -2.89
CA ILE A 165 6.65 3.14 -2.13
C ILE A 165 5.99 1.77 -2.28
N GLY A 166 5.85 1.01 -1.19
CA GLY A 166 5.14 -0.27 -1.16
C GLY A 166 3.80 -0.15 -0.47
N TYR A 167 2.72 -0.62 -1.11
CA TYR A 167 1.37 -0.64 -0.55
C TYR A 167 0.42 -1.63 -1.25
N PRO A 168 -0.55 -2.25 -0.53
CA PRO A 168 -0.57 -2.41 0.92
C PRO A 168 0.57 -3.32 1.37
N LEU A 169 0.85 -3.31 2.66
CA LEU A 169 1.65 -4.37 3.27
C LEU A 169 0.70 -5.52 3.64
N GLY A 170 1.15 -6.75 3.40
CA GLY A 170 0.31 -7.94 3.57
C GLY A 170 0.72 -8.74 4.81
N GLY A 171 -0.26 -9.05 5.66
CA GLY A 171 -0.05 -9.80 6.89
C GLY A 171 -1.35 -10.04 7.68
N PRO A 172 -1.26 -10.73 8.82
CA PRO A 172 -2.39 -11.46 9.42
C PRO A 172 -3.44 -10.60 10.14
N GLU A 173 -3.25 -9.28 10.26
CA GLU A 173 -4.20 -8.38 10.92
C GLU A 173 -4.60 -7.21 10.02
N ASP A 174 -5.84 -6.73 10.16
CA ASP A 174 -6.44 -5.59 9.44
C ASP A 174 -5.63 -4.27 9.51
N ARG A 175 -4.54 -4.24 10.30
CA ARG A 175 -3.66 -3.07 10.51
C ARG A 175 -2.77 -2.74 9.32
N GLU A 176 -2.58 -3.66 8.37
CA GLU A 176 -1.58 -3.48 7.30
C GLU A 176 -2.07 -2.74 6.05
N TRP A 177 -3.39 -2.53 5.91
CA TRP A 177 -3.99 -1.64 4.90
C TRP A 177 -3.75 -0.15 5.18
N HIS A 178 -3.15 0.18 6.33
CA HIS A 178 -2.87 1.55 6.75
C HIS A 178 -1.38 1.85 6.81
N THR A 179 -0.52 0.98 6.26
CA THR A 179 0.93 1.13 6.34
C THR A 179 1.58 1.13 4.95
N LEU A 180 2.42 2.12 4.71
CA LEU A 180 3.30 2.28 3.56
C LEU A 180 4.71 1.84 3.92
N ARG A 181 5.38 1.17 2.99
CA ARG A 181 6.84 1.02 3.03
C ARG A 181 7.47 2.11 2.18
N LEU A 182 8.23 3.01 2.79
CA LEU A 182 8.95 4.09 2.10
C LEU A 182 10.46 3.87 2.16
N GLN A 183 11.15 4.09 1.04
CA GLN A 183 12.62 4.09 0.96
C GLN A 183 13.07 5.17 -0.04
N GLU A 184 14.26 5.75 0.17
CA GLU A 184 14.76 6.91 -0.60
C GLU A 184 13.90 8.20 -0.48
N ILE A 185 13.09 8.30 0.58
CA ILE A 185 12.36 9.54 0.91
C ILE A 185 13.20 10.49 1.77
N ASN A 186 14.02 9.93 2.67
CA ASN A 186 14.97 10.67 3.49
C ASN A 186 16.37 10.14 3.19
N PRO A 187 17.28 10.94 2.59
CA PRO A 187 18.62 10.51 2.21
C PRO A 187 19.47 9.96 3.36
N THR A 188 19.14 10.33 4.60
CA THR A 188 19.86 9.87 5.79
C THR A 188 19.43 8.47 6.25
N ALA A 189 18.27 7.99 5.81
CA ALA A 189 17.70 6.73 6.26
C ALA A 189 18.21 5.55 5.41
N LYS A 190 19.18 4.79 5.95
CA LYS A 190 19.76 3.60 5.28
C LYS A 190 18.81 2.41 5.12
N LYS A 191 17.61 2.44 5.71
CA LYS A 191 16.63 1.35 5.69
C LYS A 191 15.25 1.90 5.33
N ALA A 192 14.43 1.05 4.72
CA ALA A 192 13.04 1.35 4.49
C ALA A 192 12.31 1.64 5.82
N GLN A 193 11.48 2.67 5.80
CA GLN A 193 10.63 3.10 6.89
C GLN A 193 9.24 2.54 6.67
N LEU A 194 8.62 2.01 7.73
CA LEU A 194 7.21 1.69 7.74
C LEU A 194 6.50 2.90 8.33
N VAL A 195 5.64 3.53 7.55
CA VAL A 195 4.90 4.71 7.97
C VAL A 195 3.42 4.46 7.74
N SER A 196 2.56 5.12 8.49
CA SER A 196 1.14 5.02 8.21
C SER A 196 0.80 5.71 6.88
N ILE A 197 -0.30 5.34 6.22
CA ILE A 197 -0.89 6.10 5.11
C ILE A 197 -1.28 7.53 5.54
N TYR A 198 -1.46 7.72 6.85
CA TYR A 198 -1.48 9.02 7.50
C TYR A 198 -0.05 9.34 7.91
N ASN A 199 0.71 10.09 7.12
CA ASN A 199 2.07 10.46 7.49
C ASN A 199 2.36 11.91 7.14
N ASP A 200 3.45 12.39 7.74
CA ASP A 200 3.90 13.78 7.62
C ASP A 200 4.47 14.10 6.24
N TYR A 201 4.80 13.07 5.46
CA TYR A 201 5.21 13.25 4.08
C TYR A 201 4.00 13.50 3.16
N GLY A 202 2.76 13.43 3.65
CA GLY A 202 1.56 13.62 2.84
C GLY A 202 1.31 12.56 1.77
N ILE A 203 2.16 11.52 1.71
CA ILE A 203 2.02 10.38 0.81
C ILE A 203 0.89 9.51 1.32
N THR A 204 -0.13 9.29 0.51
CA THR A 204 -1.25 8.40 0.84
C THR A 204 -1.46 7.39 -0.27
N ALA A 205 -2.01 6.24 0.09
CA ALA A 205 -2.45 5.22 -0.85
C ALA A 205 -3.69 4.53 -0.30
N ALA A 206 -4.56 4.09 -1.20
CA ALA A 206 -5.76 3.34 -0.85
C ALA A 206 -5.98 2.26 -1.90
N ALA A 207 -6.47 1.10 -1.47
CA ALA A 207 -6.69 -0.03 -2.35
C ALA A 207 -8.02 -0.71 -2.04
N VAL A 208 -8.70 -1.15 -3.10
CA VAL A 208 -9.91 -1.96 -3.01
C VAL A 208 -9.61 -3.33 -3.55
N SER A 209 -9.91 -4.36 -2.76
CA SER A 209 -9.80 -5.76 -3.16
C SER A 209 -11.17 -6.42 -3.12
N LYS A 210 -11.51 -7.17 -4.16
CA LYS A 210 -12.74 -7.96 -4.23
C LYS A 210 -12.39 -9.43 -4.22
N PHE A 211 -12.75 -10.10 -3.13
CA PHE A 211 -12.56 -11.54 -2.96
C PHE A 211 -13.86 -12.28 -3.19
N GLU A 212 -13.78 -13.38 -3.93
CA GLU A 212 -14.81 -14.42 -3.94
C GLU A 212 -14.22 -15.65 -3.25
N LYS A 213 -14.73 -15.98 -2.06
CA LYS A 213 -14.15 -16.98 -1.15
C LYS A 213 -12.69 -16.64 -0.81
N ASN A 214 -11.72 -17.35 -1.40
CA ASN A 214 -10.28 -17.16 -1.20
C ASN A 214 -9.57 -16.66 -2.47
N THR A 215 -10.33 -16.32 -3.51
CA THR A 215 -9.77 -15.91 -4.81
C THR A 215 -9.97 -14.42 -5.00
N LEU A 216 -8.87 -13.70 -5.17
CA LEU A 216 -8.89 -12.29 -5.56
C LEU A 216 -9.39 -12.18 -7.01
N LYS A 217 -10.46 -11.43 -7.22
CA LYS A 217 -11.11 -11.23 -8.54
C LYS A 217 -10.83 -9.88 -9.16
N ASN A 218 -10.64 -8.88 -8.32
CA ASN A 218 -10.35 -7.52 -8.75
C ASN A 218 -9.54 -6.81 -7.68
N TYR A 219 -8.58 -6.01 -8.12
CA TYR A 219 -7.76 -5.19 -7.27
C TYR A 219 -7.51 -3.84 -7.93
N THR A 220 -7.77 -2.78 -7.20
CA THR A 220 -7.45 -1.41 -7.59
C THR A 220 -6.64 -0.75 -6.49
N VAL A 221 -5.71 0.10 -6.88
CA VAL A 221 -4.93 0.91 -5.94
C VAL A 221 -4.67 2.28 -6.52
N GLU A 222 -4.68 3.26 -5.64
CA GLU A 222 -4.38 4.65 -5.93
C GLU A 222 -3.28 5.16 -5.00
N TYR A 223 -2.49 6.09 -5.51
CA TYR A 223 -1.44 6.77 -4.77
C TYR A 223 -1.55 8.27 -5.00
N ARG A 224 -1.32 9.06 -3.94
CA ARG A 224 -1.01 10.50 -4.03
C ARG A 224 0.34 10.75 -3.40
N ILE A 225 1.23 11.38 -4.16
CA ILE A 225 2.62 11.59 -3.79
C ILE A 225 2.94 13.07 -4.02
N PRO A 226 3.27 13.84 -2.97
CA PRO A 226 3.63 15.25 -3.13
C PRO A 226 4.85 15.44 -4.02
N LEU A 227 4.77 16.39 -4.96
CA LEU A 227 5.81 16.66 -5.95
C LEU A 227 7.12 17.13 -5.34
N VAL A 228 7.11 17.67 -4.12
CA VAL A 228 8.32 18.03 -3.36
C VAL A 228 9.26 16.84 -3.15
N TYR A 229 8.76 15.60 -3.17
CA TYR A 229 9.59 14.38 -3.07
C TYR A 229 9.99 13.78 -4.42
N ILE A 230 9.57 14.40 -5.53
CA ILE A 230 9.80 13.89 -6.90
C ILE A 230 10.64 14.87 -7.70
N LEU A 231 10.30 16.16 -7.65
CA LEU A 231 11.01 17.22 -8.35
C LEU A 231 12.43 17.36 -7.77
N SER A 232 13.40 17.51 -8.66
CA SER A 232 14.81 17.72 -8.32
C SER A 232 15.37 18.82 -9.22
N GLU A 233 16.17 19.72 -8.64
CA GLU A 233 16.90 20.73 -9.41
C GLU A 233 17.88 20.11 -10.42
N GLU A 234 18.33 18.88 -10.16
CA GLU A 234 19.21 18.11 -11.05
C GLU A 234 18.50 17.59 -12.31
N ASN A 235 17.17 17.65 -12.36
CA ASN A 235 16.37 17.24 -13.51
C ASN A 235 15.46 18.38 -14.02
N PRO A 236 16.01 19.34 -14.78
CA PRO A 236 15.24 20.49 -15.25
C PRO A 236 14.17 20.14 -16.28
N SER A 237 14.27 19.00 -16.99
CA SER A 237 13.23 18.57 -17.94
C SER A 237 11.99 18.03 -17.25
N LYS A 238 12.09 17.71 -15.95
CA LYS A 238 11.02 17.09 -15.14
C LYS A 238 10.51 15.76 -15.71
N ASP A 239 11.32 15.11 -16.54
CA ASP A 239 11.03 13.77 -17.05
C ASP A 239 11.42 12.74 -16.00
N ILE A 240 10.43 12.00 -15.50
CA ILE A 240 10.62 10.94 -14.52
C ILE A 240 10.36 9.58 -15.15
N ALA A 241 10.94 8.54 -14.56
CA ALA A 241 10.63 7.16 -14.91
C ALA A 241 9.95 6.48 -13.73
N ILE A 242 8.83 5.81 -14.00
CA ILE A 242 8.01 5.14 -12.98
C ILE A 242 7.99 3.64 -13.28
N CYS A 243 8.22 2.84 -12.24
CA CYS A 243 8.12 1.39 -12.26
C CYS A 243 6.98 0.93 -11.37
N ILE A 244 6.05 0.15 -11.93
CA ILE A 244 5.06 -0.61 -11.16
C ILE A 244 5.58 -2.02 -11.03
N MET A 245 6.03 -2.42 -9.83
CA MET A 245 6.53 -3.77 -9.57
C MET A 245 5.53 -4.59 -8.76
N GLN A 246 5.27 -5.79 -9.25
CA GLN A 246 4.40 -6.80 -8.64
C GLN A 246 5.27 -7.93 -8.06
N LYS A 247 4.99 -8.29 -6.81
CA LYS A 247 5.70 -9.36 -6.10
C LYS A 247 4.67 -10.34 -5.54
N GLY A 248 4.65 -11.54 -6.08
CA GLY A 248 3.72 -12.56 -5.64
C GLY A 248 3.93 -13.88 -6.38
N VAL A 249 2.98 -14.78 -6.17
CA VAL A 249 3.03 -16.13 -6.69
C VAL A 249 2.75 -16.12 -8.20
N SER A 250 3.55 -16.87 -8.94
CA SER A 250 3.29 -17.17 -10.34
C SER A 250 3.51 -18.64 -10.59
N TRP A 251 2.65 -19.21 -11.43
CA TRP A 251 2.89 -20.46 -12.11
C TRP A 251 4.10 -20.29 -13.01
N MET A 252 5.16 -21.02 -12.72
CA MET A 252 6.32 -21.14 -13.59
C MET A 252 6.42 -22.57 -14.07
N ARG A 253 6.72 -22.70 -15.35
CA ARG A 253 7.03 -23.99 -15.93
C ARG A 253 8.29 -24.51 -15.25
N GLN A 254 8.26 -25.77 -14.81
CA GLN A 254 9.46 -26.46 -14.36
C GLN A 254 10.51 -26.39 -15.49
N PRO A 255 11.72 -25.87 -15.24
CA PRO A 255 12.78 -26.00 -16.22
C PRO A 255 12.95 -27.50 -16.55
N PRO A 256 13.15 -27.89 -17.82
CA PRO A 256 13.42 -29.27 -18.15
C PRO A 256 14.57 -29.77 -17.27
N ALA A 257 14.29 -30.78 -16.44
CA ALA A 257 15.10 -31.11 -15.28
C ALA A 257 16.60 -31.11 -15.57
N TYR A 258 17.36 -30.25 -14.89
CA TYR A 258 18.77 -30.55 -14.64
C TYR A 258 18.78 -31.59 -13.52
N THR A 259 19.19 -32.82 -13.83
CA THR A 259 19.30 -33.92 -12.86
C THR A 259 20.67 -33.90 -12.16
N PRO A 260 20.78 -33.42 -10.91
CA PRO A 260 21.84 -33.88 -10.01
C PRO A 260 21.28 -35.03 -9.17
N GLY A 261 21.35 -36.25 -9.69
CA GLY A 261 20.93 -37.45 -8.99
C GLY A 261 20.46 -38.55 -9.92
N SER A 262 21.39 -39.37 -10.41
CA SER A 262 21.03 -40.72 -10.80
C SER A 262 20.40 -41.44 -9.60
N MET A 263 19.15 -41.87 -9.73
CA MET A 263 18.74 -43.25 -9.48
C MET A 263 17.27 -43.39 -9.88
N LEU A 264 17.06 -44.04 -11.02
CA LEU A 264 15.80 -44.65 -11.45
C LEU A 264 14.70 -43.69 -11.95
N TYR A 265 14.78 -43.33 -13.23
CA TYR A 265 13.61 -43.55 -14.09
C TYR A 265 14.05 -44.15 -15.42
N ARG A 266 13.41 -45.28 -15.74
CA ARG A 266 13.64 -46.11 -16.94
C ARG A 266 12.97 -45.41 -18.11
N SER A 267 13.75 -44.95 -19.09
CA SER A 267 13.15 -44.54 -20.37
C SER A 267 12.70 -45.79 -21.11
N SER A 268 11.41 -45.88 -21.38
CA SER A 268 10.88 -46.74 -22.43
C SER A 268 9.87 -45.94 -23.21
N GLY A 269 10.15 -45.76 -24.50
CA GLY A 269 9.18 -45.28 -25.47
C GLY A 269 9.55 -43.94 -26.06
N ALA A 270 10.04 -44.01 -27.30
CA ALA A 270 9.88 -42.95 -28.28
C ALA A 270 8.39 -42.61 -28.46
N ASP A 271 8.12 -41.38 -28.92
CA ASP A 271 6.82 -40.72 -29.08
C ASP A 271 6.18 -40.17 -27.80
N ALA A 272 6.59 -38.95 -27.43
CA ALA A 272 5.73 -38.03 -26.70
C ALA A 272 5.75 -36.68 -27.43
N GLY A 273 4.71 -36.45 -28.24
CA GLY A 273 4.32 -35.09 -28.56
C GLY A 273 4.25 -34.27 -27.28
N LEU A 274 4.64 -33.00 -27.34
CA LEU A 274 4.69 -32.06 -26.21
C LEU A 274 3.27 -31.81 -25.67
N PHE A 275 2.73 -32.77 -24.92
CA PHE A 275 1.55 -32.62 -24.11
C PHE A 275 2.02 -32.19 -22.73
N TYR A 276 1.98 -30.88 -22.48
CA TYR A 276 2.18 -30.34 -21.13
C TYR A 276 1.02 -30.77 -20.25
N SER A 277 1.34 -31.36 -19.10
CA SER A 277 0.36 -31.71 -18.07
C SER A 277 0.27 -30.61 -17.01
N ASP A 278 -0.85 -30.50 -16.30
CA ASP A 278 -1.02 -29.52 -15.21
C ASP A 278 0.02 -29.69 -14.08
N GLU A 279 0.71 -30.84 -14.03
CA GLU A 279 1.80 -31.15 -13.08
C GLU A 279 3.14 -30.49 -13.44
N ASP A 280 3.28 -29.89 -14.63
CA ASP A 280 4.52 -29.26 -15.11
C ASP A 280 4.75 -27.82 -14.58
N PHE A 281 3.88 -27.33 -13.69
CA PHE A 281 3.91 -25.97 -13.18
C PHE A 281 3.98 -25.91 -11.65
N GLU A 282 4.90 -25.11 -11.12
CA GLU A 282 5.01 -24.81 -9.68
C GLU A 282 4.65 -23.36 -9.37
N ASP A 283 4.06 -23.18 -8.20
CA ASP A 283 3.83 -21.88 -7.58
C ASP A 283 5.15 -21.28 -7.05
N MET A 284 5.72 -20.31 -7.77
CA MET A 284 6.97 -19.67 -7.39
C MET A 284 6.80 -18.18 -7.11
N MET A 285 7.39 -17.72 -6.00
CA MET A 285 7.52 -16.29 -5.72
C MET A 285 8.41 -15.64 -6.76
N SER A 286 7.83 -14.75 -7.56
CA SER A 286 8.52 -14.13 -8.69
C SER A 286 8.12 -12.68 -8.84
N TRP A 287 8.94 -11.89 -9.52
CA TRP A 287 8.71 -10.46 -9.71
C TRP A 287 8.30 -10.20 -11.16
N SER A 288 7.53 -9.15 -11.39
CA SER A 288 7.26 -8.63 -12.73
C SER A 288 7.05 -7.12 -12.63
N TYR A 289 7.32 -6.39 -13.69
CA TYR A 289 7.37 -4.93 -13.61
C TYR A 289 7.00 -4.23 -14.91
N THR A 290 6.40 -3.05 -14.77
CA THR A 290 6.03 -2.15 -15.87
C THR A 290 6.81 -0.85 -15.73
N TRP A 291 7.67 -0.53 -16.70
CA TRP A 291 8.39 0.75 -16.75
C TRP A 291 7.80 1.70 -17.78
N PHE A 292 7.54 2.94 -17.38
CA PHE A 292 7.11 3.99 -18.29
C PHE A 292 7.69 5.34 -17.87
N ASN A 293 7.73 6.27 -18.83
CA ASN A 293 8.21 7.63 -18.60
C ASN A 293 7.00 8.56 -18.44
N TYR A 294 7.17 9.64 -17.68
CA TYR A 294 6.15 10.65 -17.47
C TYR A 294 6.82 12.02 -17.31
N SER A 295 6.20 13.07 -17.86
CA SER A 295 6.70 14.44 -17.77
C SER A 295 5.75 15.27 -16.90
N LEU A 296 6.32 15.95 -15.89
CA LEU A 296 5.61 16.80 -14.91
C LEU A 296 5.59 18.28 -15.31
#